data_AF-A0A3C0Y7U2-F1
#
_entry.id   AF-A0A3C0Y7U2-F1
#
_cell.length_a   1.000
_cell.length_b   1.000
_cell.length_c   1.000
_cell.angle_alpha   90.00
_cell.angle_beta   90.00
_cell.angle_gamma   90.00
#
_symmetry.space_group_name_H-M   'P 1'
#
loop_
_entity.id
_entity.type
_entity.pdbx_description
1 polymer ?
#
loop_
_entity_poly.entity_id
_entity_poly.type
_entity_poly.pdbx_seq_one_letter_code
_entity_poly.pdbx_strand_id
1 'polypeptide(L)'
;MVPRGGFHPSATLVNSNPYVFHIGLAVVFLGYAPHIAFVRRTTSLSWPALPDLVMYLSAAVTIISLLLALLFRLTDPVLKKISKADDWITWTVTFLPLVTGMAVIGDSSASILTRDHVIYPGPLAVHLLTLELLLMWFPFGKLMHAFLVLPARMQLATFFGRRGVRS
;
A
#
# COMPACT_ATOMS: atom_id res chain seq x y z
N MET A 1 -28.39 -17.04 -25.29
CA MET A 1 -27.60 -17.27 -24.07
C MET A 1 -27.94 -16.17 -23.08
N VAL A 2 -28.55 -16.50 -21.95
CA VAL A 2 -28.87 -15.51 -20.90
C VAL A 2 -27.58 -15.22 -20.13
N PRO A 3 -27.16 -13.95 -19.94
CA PRO A 3 -26.00 -13.64 -19.12
C PRO A 3 -26.26 -14.12 -17.69
N ARG A 4 -25.42 -15.03 -17.20
CA ARG A 4 -25.46 -15.38 -15.77
C ARG A 4 -25.05 -14.15 -14.97
N GLY A 5 -25.81 -13.85 -13.91
CA GLY A 5 -25.56 -12.70 -13.04
C GLY A 5 -24.12 -12.66 -12.56
N GLY A 6 -23.53 -11.46 -12.50
CA GLY A 6 -22.15 -11.26 -12.10
C GLY A 6 -21.84 -11.90 -10.75
N PHE A 7 -20.65 -12.49 -10.62
CA PHE A 7 -20.20 -13.21 -9.42
C PHE A 7 -20.02 -12.33 -8.17
N HIS A 8 -20.27 -11.01 -8.23
CA HIS A 8 -20.09 -10.09 -7.13
C HIS A 8 -21.39 -9.36 -6.72
N PRO A 9 -21.68 -9.25 -5.41
CA PRO A 9 -22.77 -8.43 -4.88
C PRO A 9 -22.63 -6.93 -5.15
N SER A 10 -21.41 -6.44 -5.43
CA SER A 10 -21.14 -5.06 -5.84
C SER A 10 -19.84 -4.99 -6.66
N ALA A 11 -19.96 -5.00 -8.00
CA ALA A 11 -18.83 -4.76 -8.90
C ALA A 11 -18.16 -3.40 -8.63
N THR A 12 -18.94 -2.43 -8.15
CA THR A 12 -18.47 -1.09 -7.79
C THR A 12 -17.43 -1.12 -6.67
N LEU A 13 -17.72 -1.84 -5.57
CA LEU A 13 -16.79 -1.93 -4.43
C LEU A 13 -15.49 -2.66 -4.79
N VAL A 14 -15.58 -3.72 -5.58
CA VAL A 14 -14.40 -4.47 -6.03
C VAL A 14 -13.50 -3.60 -6.90
N ASN A 15 -14.08 -2.74 -7.74
CA ASN A 15 -13.34 -1.84 -8.61
C ASN A 15 -12.80 -0.60 -7.88
N SER A 16 -13.54 -0.05 -6.91
CA SER A 16 -13.13 1.16 -6.19
C SER A 16 -12.11 0.89 -5.08
N ASN A 17 -12.21 -0.27 -4.41
CA ASN A 17 -11.38 -0.61 -3.25
C ASN A 17 -9.87 -0.50 -3.53
N PRO A 18 -9.32 -0.99 -4.66
CA PRO A 18 -7.91 -0.80 -4.98
C PRO A 18 -7.50 0.68 -5.04
N TYR A 19 -8.33 1.58 -5.59
CA TYR A 19 -8.01 3.01 -5.63
C TYR A 19 -7.96 3.61 -4.23
N VAL A 20 -8.93 3.27 -3.37
CA VAL A 20 -8.97 3.71 -1.97
C VAL A 20 -7.70 3.26 -1.23
N PHE A 21 -7.30 2.00 -1.41
CA PHE A 21 -6.06 1.46 -0.85
C PHE A 21 -4.83 2.23 -1.33
N HIS A 22 -4.64 2.41 -2.65
CA HIS A 22 -3.42 3.04 -3.18
C HIS A 22 -3.32 4.52 -2.83
N ILE A 23 -4.45 5.26 -2.88
CA ILE A 23 -4.48 6.67 -2.49
C ILE A 23 -4.17 6.79 -1.00
N GLY A 24 -4.82 5.98 -0.16
CA GLY A 24 -4.55 5.96 1.28
C GLY A 24 -3.09 5.64 1.60
N LEU A 25 -2.52 4.62 0.95
CA LEU A 25 -1.11 4.24 1.09
C LEU A 25 -0.16 5.36 0.66
N ALA A 26 -0.43 6.02 -0.47
CA ALA A 26 0.38 7.14 -0.96
C ALA A 26 0.33 8.31 0.02
N VAL A 27 -0.85 8.62 0.56
CA VAL A 27 -1.00 9.65 1.61
C VAL A 27 -0.22 9.25 2.85
N VAL A 28 -0.34 8.02 3.37
CA VAL A 28 0.39 7.52 4.55
C VAL A 28 1.90 7.64 4.41
N PHE A 29 2.45 7.16 3.29
CA PHE A 29 3.89 7.12 3.08
C PHE A 29 4.47 8.49 2.73
N LEU A 30 3.81 9.27 1.87
CA LEU A 30 4.34 10.56 1.44
C LEU A 30 3.93 11.71 2.36
N GLY A 31 2.77 11.66 3.02
CA GLY A 31 2.23 12.78 3.78
C GLY A 31 2.66 12.86 5.25
N TYR A 32 3.17 11.77 5.83
CA TYR A 32 3.41 11.72 7.28
C TYR A 32 4.80 12.20 7.66
N ALA A 33 4.90 13.06 8.68
CA ALA A 33 6.16 13.69 9.05
C ALA A 33 7.32 12.70 9.36
N PRO A 34 7.11 11.60 10.10
CA PRO A 34 8.14 10.58 10.30
C PRO A 34 8.59 9.87 9.01
N HIS A 35 7.69 9.63 8.05
CA HIS A 35 8.06 9.06 6.75
C HIS A 35 8.83 10.06 5.89
N ILE A 36 8.47 11.34 5.92
CA ILE A 36 9.22 12.40 5.23
C ILE A 36 10.62 12.53 5.84
N ALA A 37 10.75 12.46 7.17
CA ALA A 37 12.04 12.46 7.84
C ALA A 37 12.88 11.23 7.46
N PHE A 38 12.26 10.06 7.34
CA PHE A 38 12.89 8.86 6.78
C PHE A 38 13.41 9.11 5.35
N VAL A 39 12.60 9.67 4.46
CA VAL A 39 13.02 9.94 3.09
C VAL A 39 14.16 10.95 3.06
N ARG A 40 14.06 12.04 3.82
CA ARG A 40 15.08 13.08 3.92
C ARG A 40 16.43 12.52 4.36
N ARG A 41 16.46 11.62 5.34
CA ARG A 41 17.74 11.03 5.81
C ARG A 41 18.40 10.15 4.76
N THR A 42 17.62 9.56 3.84
CA THR A 42 18.11 8.62 2.83
C THR A 42 18.41 9.30 1.49
N THR A 43 17.62 10.29 1.08
CA THR A 43 17.71 10.92 -0.25
C THR A 43 17.97 12.42 -0.21
N SER A 44 18.00 13.03 0.99
CA SER A 44 18.06 14.49 1.21
C SER A 44 16.85 15.28 0.69
N LEU A 45 15.82 14.63 0.14
CA LEU A 45 14.58 15.28 -0.32
C LEU A 45 13.58 15.45 0.82
N SER A 46 12.83 16.55 0.82
CA SER A 46 11.77 16.79 1.82
C SER A 46 10.68 17.71 1.28
N TRP A 47 9.50 17.65 1.89
CA TRP A 47 8.34 18.48 1.58
C TRP A 47 7.47 18.65 2.84
N PRO A 48 6.47 19.55 2.83
CA PRO A 48 5.62 19.79 3.99
C PRO A 48 4.79 18.55 4.37
N ALA A 49 4.75 18.24 5.67
CA ALA A 49 3.91 17.16 6.20
C ALA A 49 2.44 17.57 6.26
N LEU A 50 1.55 16.59 6.12
CA LEU A 50 0.12 16.74 6.37
C LEU A 50 -0.18 16.62 7.88
N PRO A 51 -1.35 17.12 8.34
CA PRO A 51 -1.76 16.97 9.75
C PRO A 51 -1.91 15.51 10.17
N ASP A 52 -1.48 15.17 11.38
CA ASP A 52 -1.54 13.82 11.96
C ASP A 52 -2.92 13.16 11.82
N LEU A 53 -4.01 13.94 11.99
CA LEU A 53 -5.37 13.44 11.82
C LEU A 53 -5.63 12.87 10.42
N VAL A 54 -5.19 13.58 9.37
CA VAL A 54 -5.34 13.13 7.98
C VAL A 54 -4.59 11.83 7.78
N MET A 55 -3.43 11.68 8.41
CA MET A 55 -2.59 10.50 8.34
C MET A 55 -3.23 9.30 9.02
N TYR A 56 -3.75 9.47 10.22
CA TYR A 56 -4.42 8.39 10.96
C TYR A 56 -5.71 7.94 10.28
N LEU A 57 -6.50 8.86 9.75
CA LEU A 57 -7.68 8.51 8.96
C LEU A 57 -7.29 7.76 7.67
N SER A 58 -6.25 8.23 6.97
CA SER A 58 -5.76 7.58 5.75
C SER A 58 -5.24 6.17 6.04
N ALA A 59 -4.51 5.98 7.14
CA ALA A 59 -4.05 4.67 7.58
C ALA A 59 -5.21 3.74 7.95
N ALA A 60 -6.20 4.22 8.70
CA ALA A 60 -7.39 3.43 9.05
C ALA A 60 -8.16 2.99 7.80
N VAL A 61 -8.41 3.90 6.86
CA VAL A 61 -9.07 3.58 5.58
C VAL A 61 -8.26 2.57 4.77
N THR A 62 -6.93 2.69 4.74
CA THR A 62 -6.04 1.76 4.03
C THR A 62 -6.08 0.36 4.64
N ILE A 63 -6.08 0.26 5.98
CA ILE A 63 -6.22 -1.00 6.72
C ILE A 63 -7.56 -1.66 6.41
N ILE A 64 -8.66 -0.91 6.49
CA ILE A 64 -10.01 -1.42 6.14
C ILE A 64 -10.04 -1.90 4.69
N SER A 65 -9.45 -1.15 3.77
CA SER A 65 -9.40 -1.51 2.35
C SER A 65 -8.59 -2.79 2.09
N LEU A 66 -7.50 -3.02 2.81
CA LEU A 66 -6.73 -4.28 2.76
C LEU A 66 -7.50 -5.47 3.36
N LEU A 67 -8.27 -5.25 4.43
CA LEU A 67 -9.14 -6.27 5.01
C LEU A 67 -10.29 -6.62 4.06
N LEU A 68 -10.86 -5.64 3.36
CA LEU A 68 -11.86 -5.89 2.32
C LEU A 68 -11.26 -6.66 1.14
N ALA A 69 -10.05 -6.32 0.69
CA ALA A 69 -9.36 -7.07 -0.35
C ALA A 69 -9.08 -8.51 0.07
N LEU A 70 -8.70 -8.73 1.33
CA LEU A 70 -8.55 -10.05 1.92
C LEU A 70 -9.89 -10.81 1.95
N LEU A 71 -10.96 -10.16 2.39
CA LEU A 71 -12.30 -10.73 2.42
C LEU A 71 -12.73 -11.18 1.02
N PHE A 72 -12.61 -10.33 0.01
CA PHE A 72 -12.94 -10.70 -1.37
C PHE A 72 -12.16 -11.92 -1.84
N ARG A 73 -10.85 -11.97 -1.53
CA ARG A 73 -10.02 -13.13 -1.85
C ARG A 73 -10.43 -14.40 -1.11
N LEU A 74 -10.94 -14.27 0.11
CA LEU A 74 -11.42 -15.37 0.97
C LEU A 74 -12.90 -15.71 0.77
N THR A 75 -13.67 -14.96 0.01
CA THR A 75 -15.09 -15.29 -0.26
C THR A 75 -15.33 -15.66 -1.72
N ASP A 76 -14.60 -15.04 -2.64
CA ASP A 76 -14.79 -15.27 -4.07
C ASP A 76 -14.13 -16.60 -4.52
N PRO A 77 -14.91 -17.53 -5.11
CA PRO A 77 -14.39 -18.85 -5.50
C PRO A 77 -13.37 -18.79 -6.64
N VAL A 78 -13.43 -17.77 -7.50
CA VAL A 78 -12.48 -17.54 -8.58
C VAL A 78 -11.18 -16.98 -8.02
N LEU A 79 -11.26 -15.93 -7.18
CA LEU A 79 -10.06 -15.34 -6.56
C LEU A 79 -9.31 -16.35 -5.70
N LYS A 80 -10.00 -17.20 -4.94
CA LYS A 80 -9.38 -18.31 -4.20
C LYS A 80 -8.58 -19.23 -5.10
N LYS A 81 -9.17 -19.65 -6.23
CA LYS A 81 -8.55 -20.60 -7.16
C LYS A 81 -7.31 -20.04 -7.85
N ILE A 82 -7.26 -18.74 -8.10
CA ILE A 82 -6.11 -18.10 -8.78
C ILE A 82 -5.09 -17.49 -7.81
N SER A 83 -5.38 -17.47 -6.51
CA SER A 83 -4.48 -16.93 -5.48
C SER A 83 -3.24 -17.82 -5.33
N LYS A 84 -2.06 -17.21 -5.43
CA LYS A 84 -0.77 -17.89 -5.26
C LYS A 84 -0.12 -17.51 -3.93
N ALA A 85 0.96 -18.20 -3.54
CA ALA A 85 1.74 -17.85 -2.35
C ALA A 85 2.19 -16.37 -2.35
N ASP A 86 2.60 -15.86 -3.50
CA ASP A 86 2.98 -14.45 -3.67
C ASP A 86 1.85 -13.46 -3.32
N ASP A 87 0.57 -13.79 -3.57
CA ASP A 87 -0.55 -12.94 -3.15
C ASP A 87 -0.63 -12.79 -1.63
N TRP A 88 -0.46 -13.91 -0.92
CA TRP A 88 -0.54 -13.96 0.54
C TRP A 88 0.66 -13.30 1.20
N ILE A 89 1.87 -13.55 0.68
CA ILE A 89 3.09 -12.91 1.16
C ILE A 89 3.01 -11.40 0.91
N THR A 90 2.69 -10.98 -0.32
CA THR A 90 2.58 -9.57 -0.69
C THR A 90 1.54 -8.85 0.17
N TRP A 91 0.36 -9.43 0.37
CA TRP A 91 -0.65 -8.84 1.26
C TRP A 91 -0.12 -8.70 2.69
N THR A 92 0.52 -9.75 3.23
CA THR A 92 1.03 -9.77 4.60
C THR A 92 2.11 -8.72 4.82
N VAL A 93 3.14 -8.68 3.95
CA VAL A 93 4.24 -7.71 4.10
C VAL A 93 3.79 -6.28 3.88
N THR A 94 2.71 -6.05 3.13
CA THR A 94 2.11 -4.72 2.96
C THR A 94 1.28 -4.30 4.17
N PHE A 95 0.55 -5.25 4.76
CA PHE A 95 -0.35 -5.00 5.89
C PHE A 95 0.41 -4.76 7.19
N LEU A 96 1.51 -5.49 7.41
CA LEU A 96 2.30 -5.43 8.64
C LEU A 96 2.76 -4.02 9.02
N PRO A 97 3.44 -3.24 8.15
CA PRO A 97 3.86 -1.87 8.47
C PRO A 97 2.70 -0.94 8.82
N LEU A 98 1.52 -1.14 8.23
CA LEU A 98 0.36 -0.31 8.56
C LEU A 98 -0.14 -0.60 9.99
N VAL A 99 -0.24 -1.87 10.37
CA VAL A 99 -0.67 -2.24 11.72
C VAL A 99 0.36 -1.83 12.77
N THR A 100 1.64 -2.10 12.51
CA THR A 100 2.71 -1.75 13.45
C THR A 100 2.92 -0.24 13.54
N GLY A 101 2.71 0.50 12.44
CA GLY A 101 2.75 1.96 12.43
C GLY A 101 1.62 2.57 13.26
N MET A 102 0.42 1.99 13.18
CA MET A 102 -0.72 2.40 14.02
C MET A 102 -0.50 2.09 15.51
N ALA A 103 0.31 1.08 15.85
CA ALA A 103 0.69 0.80 17.23
C ALA A 103 1.59 1.90 17.85
N VAL A 104 2.15 2.80 17.02
CA VAL A 104 2.99 3.94 17.46
C VAL A 104 2.16 5.23 17.64
N ILE A 105 0.83 5.22 17.40
CA ILE A 105 -0.05 6.41 17.53
C ILE A 105 0.02 7.08 18.91
N GLY A 106 0.36 6.34 19.97
CA GLY A 106 0.53 6.90 21.31
C GLY A 106 1.62 7.98 21.39
N ASP A 107 2.58 7.99 20.46
CA ASP A 107 3.59 9.02 20.31
C ASP A 107 3.19 10.00 19.20
N SER A 108 3.08 11.30 19.52
CA SER A 108 2.83 12.32 18.50
C SER A 108 3.97 12.38 17.47
N SER A 109 3.67 12.80 16.24
CA SER A 109 4.68 12.95 15.18
C SER A 109 5.82 13.88 15.61
N ALA A 110 5.49 14.98 16.30
CA ALA A 110 6.47 15.89 16.90
C ALA A 110 7.40 15.19 17.89
N SER A 111 6.85 14.36 18.79
CA SER A 111 7.66 13.60 19.76
C SER A 111 8.59 12.59 19.08
N ILE A 112 8.18 11.99 17.96
CA ILE A 112 9.02 11.04 17.22
C ILE A 112 10.20 11.77 16.55
N LEU A 113 9.95 12.97 16.02
CA LEU A 113 10.96 13.76 15.30
C LEU A 113 12.04 14.35 16.21
N THR A 114 11.73 14.61 17.47
CA THR A 114 12.68 15.18 18.45
C THR A 114 13.51 14.12 19.18
N ARG A 115 13.45 12.85 18.76
CA ARG A 115 14.22 11.76 19.39
C ARG A 115 15.66 11.77 18.91
N ASP A 116 16.58 12.06 19.83
CA ASP A 116 18.03 12.07 19.57
C ASP A 116 18.73 10.71 19.83
N HIS A 117 18.00 9.70 20.31
CA HIS A 117 18.58 8.41 20.71
C HIS A 117 18.39 7.33 19.63
N VAL A 118 19.44 6.53 19.39
CA VAL A 118 19.48 5.45 18.37
C VAL A 118 18.59 4.26 18.75
N ILE A 119 18.23 4.11 20.04
CA ILE A 119 17.41 3.00 20.52
C ILE A 119 15.93 3.34 20.29
N TYR A 120 15.33 2.68 19.30
CA TYR A 120 13.90 2.79 19.05
C TYR A 120 13.09 2.05 20.13
N PRO A 121 12.03 2.66 20.69
CA PRO A 121 11.08 1.94 21.53
C PRO A 121 10.51 0.73 20.78
N GLY A 122 10.15 -0.33 21.52
CA GLY A 122 9.67 -1.59 20.96
C GLY A 122 8.71 -1.46 19.77
N PRO A 123 7.63 -0.67 19.85
CA PRO A 123 6.70 -0.48 18.74
C PRO A 123 7.32 0.11 17.47
N LEU A 124 8.21 1.09 17.60
CA LEU A 124 8.90 1.72 16.47
C LEU A 124 9.95 0.77 15.86
N ALA A 125 10.68 0.03 16.69
CA ALA A 125 11.61 -1.00 16.22
C ALA A 125 10.89 -2.08 15.40
N VAL A 126 9.74 -2.55 15.90
CA VAL A 126 8.90 -3.53 15.19
C VAL A 126 8.37 -2.95 13.88
N HIS A 127 7.96 -1.68 13.85
CA HIS A 127 7.53 -1.03 12.61
C HIS A 127 8.65 -0.99 11.56
N LEU A 128 9.86 -0.59 11.94
CA LEU A 128 11.03 -0.58 11.05
C LEU A 128 11.39 -1.99 10.56
N LEU A 129 11.32 -3.01 11.43
CA LEU A 129 11.56 -4.40 11.03
C LEU A 129 10.52 -4.89 10.00
N THR A 130 9.25 -4.52 10.17
CA THR A 130 8.23 -4.84 9.17
C THR A 130 8.42 -4.08 7.87
N LEU A 131 8.96 -2.86 7.91
CA LEU A 131 9.34 -2.11 6.71
C LEU A 131 10.52 -2.75 5.99
N GLU A 132 11.56 -3.18 6.71
CA GLU A 132 12.70 -3.89 6.12
C GLU A 132 12.26 -5.20 5.44
N LEU A 133 11.35 -5.95 6.05
CA LEU A 133 10.75 -7.14 5.45
C LEU A 133 10.00 -6.80 4.16
N LEU A 134 9.21 -5.71 4.15
CA LEU A 134 8.52 -5.23 2.96
C LEU A 134 9.53 -4.89 1.86
N LEU A 135 10.60 -4.15 2.17
CA LEU A 135 11.63 -3.75 1.21
C LEU A 135 12.40 -4.95 0.64
N MET A 136 12.66 -5.96 1.47
CA MET A 136 13.29 -7.21 1.03
C MET A 136 12.41 -7.98 0.03
N TRP A 137 11.09 -8.01 0.24
CA TRP A 137 10.15 -8.68 -0.66
C TRP A 137 9.79 -7.84 -1.90
N PHE A 138 9.95 -6.51 -1.81
CA PHE A 138 9.49 -5.54 -2.81
C PHE A 138 9.86 -5.89 -4.27
N PRO A 139 11.11 -6.26 -4.61
CA PRO A 139 11.47 -6.48 -6.01
C PRO A 139 11.07 -7.86 -6.55
N PHE A 140 10.68 -8.81 -5.68
CA PHE A 140 10.44 -10.20 -6.08
C PHE A 140 8.96 -10.53 -6.23
N GLY A 141 8.09 -9.84 -5.50
CA GLY A 141 6.65 -10.09 -5.49
C GLY A 141 5.85 -9.18 -6.42
N LYS A 142 4.53 -9.28 -6.28
CA LYS A 142 3.57 -8.37 -6.94
C LYS A 142 3.76 -6.89 -6.58
N LEU A 143 4.51 -6.56 -5.53
CA LEU A 143 4.86 -5.18 -5.16
C LEU A 143 5.63 -4.44 -6.25
N MET A 144 6.42 -5.15 -7.06
CA MET A 144 7.23 -4.57 -8.13
C MET A 144 6.40 -3.77 -9.17
N HIS A 145 5.08 -3.99 -9.23
CA HIS A 145 4.19 -3.19 -10.08
C HIS A 145 4.27 -1.68 -9.78
N ALA A 146 4.65 -1.29 -8.56
CA ALA A 146 4.86 0.11 -8.20
C ALA A 146 5.96 0.78 -9.07
N PHE A 147 7.03 0.05 -9.41
CA PHE A 147 8.07 0.53 -10.34
C PHE A 147 7.69 0.29 -11.81
N LEU A 148 6.99 -0.82 -12.09
CA LEU A 148 6.66 -1.22 -13.46
C LEU A 148 5.44 -0.52 -14.04
N VAL A 149 4.68 0.26 -13.26
CA VAL A 149 3.45 0.90 -13.71
C VAL A 149 3.67 1.78 -14.95
N LEU A 150 4.71 2.61 -14.98
CA LEU A 150 4.98 3.47 -16.13
C LEU A 150 5.51 2.68 -17.34
N PRO A 151 6.58 1.86 -17.21
CA PRO A 151 7.05 1.04 -18.33
C PRO A 151 5.97 0.14 -18.93
N ALA A 152 5.16 -0.52 -18.10
CA ALA A 152 4.10 -1.41 -18.58
C ALA A 152 3.02 -0.65 -19.36
N ARG A 153 2.68 0.58 -18.93
CA ARG A 153 1.73 1.45 -19.66
C ARG A 153 2.31 1.94 -20.98
N MET A 154 3.59 2.30 -21.02
CA MET A 154 4.27 2.69 -22.27
C MET A 154 4.36 1.54 -23.27
N GLN A 155 4.69 0.33 -22.81
CA GLN A 155 4.69 -0.87 -23.66
C GLN A 155 3.29 -1.17 -24.22
N LEU A 156 2.25 -1.01 -23.41
CA LEU A 156 0.87 -1.19 -23.87
C LEU A 156 0.47 -0.12 -24.90
N ALA A 157 0.82 1.15 -24.67
CA ALA A 157 0.56 2.25 -25.59
C ALA A 157 1.25 2.03 -26.95
N THR A 158 2.53 1.66 -26.95
CA THR A 158 3.27 1.35 -28.20
C THR A 158 2.72 0.12 -28.92
N PHE A 159 2.23 -0.89 -28.21
CA PHE A 159 1.56 -2.04 -28.81
C PHE A 159 0.25 -1.66 -29.50
N PHE A 160 -0.57 -0.81 -28.88
CA PHE A 160 -1.81 -0.31 -29.49
C PHE A 160 -1.57 0.67 -30.65
N GLY A 161 -0.56 1.53 -30.53
CA GLY A 161 -0.13 2.42 -31.60
C GLY A 161 0.29 1.66 -32.86
N ARG A 162 1.00 0.54 -32.70
CA ARG A 162 1.36 -0.37 -33.82
C ARG A 162 0.15 -1.01 -34.52
N ARG A 163 -1.01 -1.06 -33.85
CA ARG A 163 -2.26 -1.61 -34.39
C ARG A 163 -3.23 -0.54 -34.90
N GLY A 164 -2.80 0.73 -34.95
CA GLY A 164 -3.63 1.84 -35.42
C GLY A 164 -4.80 2.18 -34.49
N VAL A 165 -4.78 1.69 -33.24
CA VAL A 165 -5.78 2.07 -32.24
C VAL A 165 -5.47 3.50 -31.81
N ARG A 166 -6.38 4.42 -32.11
CA ARG A 166 -6.28 5.83 -31.69
C ARG A 166 -6.46 5.90 -30.16
N SER A 167 -5.48 6.52 -29.50
CA SER A 167 -5.51 6.87 -28.06
C SER A 167 -6.36 8.10 -27.81
#